data_AF-A0A8J2Z222-F1
#
_entry.id   AF-A0A8J2Z222-F1
#
_cell.length_a   1.000
_cell.length_b   1.000
_cell.length_c   1.000
_cell.angle_alpha   90.00
_cell.angle_beta   90.00
_cell.angle_gamma   90.00
#
_symmetry.space_group_name_H-M   'P 1'
#
loop_
_entity.id
_entity.type
_entity.pdbx_description
1 polymer ?
#
loop_
_entity_poly.entity_id
_entity_poly.type
_entity_poly.pdbx_seq_one_letter_code
_entity_poly.pdbx_strand_id
1 'polypeptide(L)'
;MTGFGGQMDLLIDQTGQPWPNGSTALRRYLGQPSSTADLAGFVVCNLGFARLRIRQGTILLSVRAGQLEFRALEAVVRFLVTETWQRLVIEHMDRRPDYEIFGRVEDAVARLKDLSAPSVALAPRDPFFSQELSLDRLAQSGQQSLQSLLALWRARRGQLAPNQIIAMMPGPLKSRMVLTRMHRPDSLAPSRALVEHIGSGFRVFDACWALGAVGRDLEQLPDPGYGERSARAYHEVAALGQPRFEHVDAVIDVPGRPVTRSRYERLMLPWRSRGELFVCGASVLRSSYPLEPAAAQAVRS
;
A
#
# COMPACT_ATOMS: atom_id res chain seq x y z
N MET A 1 25.18 -20.87 -1.50
CA MET A 1 23.82 -20.69 -0.94
C MET A 1 22.86 -21.43 -1.86
N THR A 2 22.34 -22.55 -1.40
CA THR A 2 21.50 -23.48 -2.18
C THR A 2 20.15 -22.85 -2.48
N GLY A 3 19.85 -22.61 -3.76
CA GLY A 3 18.51 -22.22 -4.18
C GLY A 3 17.53 -23.35 -3.86
N PHE A 4 16.63 -23.11 -2.91
CA PHE A 4 15.53 -24.03 -2.63
C PHE A 4 14.52 -23.97 -3.77
N GLY A 5 14.75 -24.76 -4.82
CA GLY A 5 13.73 -25.15 -5.80
C GLY A 5 12.71 -26.17 -5.25
N GLY A 6 12.75 -26.46 -3.94
CA GLY A 6 11.87 -27.42 -3.27
C GLY A 6 10.59 -26.78 -2.73
N GLN A 7 9.51 -27.53 -2.79
CA GLN A 7 8.27 -27.20 -2.07
C GLN A 7 8.51 -27.34 -0.56
N MET A 8 8.25 -26.29 0.20
CA MET A 8 8.39 -26.27 1.65
C MET A 8 7.07 -25.86 2.31
N ASP A 9 6.73 -26.50 3.44
CA ASP A 9 5.53 -26.21 4.24
C ASP A 9 5.91 -26.21 5.72
N LEU A 10 6.00 -25.01 6.30
CA LEU A 10 6.44 -24.75 7.66
C LEU A 10 5.33 -24.11 8.49
N LEU A 11 5.31 -24.44 9.77
CA LEU A 11 4.50 -23.82 10.80
C LEU A 11 5.44 -23.12 11.79
N ILE A 12 5.22 -21.84 12.04
CA ILE A 12 5.94 -21.06 13.04
C ILE A 12 5.00 -20.89 14.22
N ASP A 13 5.42 -21.37 15.38
CA ASP A 13 4.62 -21.24 16.60
C ASP A 13 4.74 -19.86 17.25
N GLN A 14 3.98 -19.63 18.31
CA GLN A 14 3.94 -18.36 19.05
C GLN A 14 5.29 -17.96 19.67
N THR A 15 6.22 -18.91 19.85
CA THR A 15 7.57 -18.66 20.35
C THR A 15 8.56 -18.32 19.25
N GLY A 16 8.12 -18.38 17.98
CA GLY A 16 8.96 -18.19 16.80
C GLY A 16 9.70 -19.44 16.34
N GLN A 17 9.40 -20.61 16.92
CA GLN A 17 10.04 -21.87 16.54
C GLN A 17 9.41 -22.42 15.25
N PRO A 18 10.21 -22.72 14.21
CA PRO A 18 9.72 -23.36 13.00
C PRO A 18 9.57 -24.88 13.18
N TRP A 19 8.50 -25.41 12.58
CA TRP A 19 8.13 -26.82 12.57
C TRP A 19 7.76 -27.25 11.16
N PRO A 20 8.29 -28.36 10.64
CA PRO A 20 7.76 -28.94 9.40
C PRO A 20 6.31 -29.37 9.59
N ASN A 21 5.44 -28.98 8.66
CA ASN A 21 4.03 -29.37 8.72
C ASN A 21 3.90 -30.91 8.71
N GLY A 22 3.06 -31.43 9.60
CA GLY A 22 2.83 -32.86 9.77
C GLY A 22 3.91 -33.62 10.54
N SER A 23 5.00 -32.97 10.99
CA SER A 23 6.07 -33.65 11.72
C SER A 23 5.61 -34.28 13.05
N THR A 24 6.16 -35.45 13.38
CA THR A 24 5.88 -36.16 14.64
C THR A 24 6.30 -35.34 15.86
N ALA A 25 7.36 -34.53 15.73
CA ALA A 25 7.83 -33.64 16.78
C ALA A 25 6.79 -32.57 17.12
N LEU A 26 6.20 -31.91 16.10
CA LEU A 26 5.12 -30.94 16.30
C LEU A 26 3.88 -31.60 16.93
N ARG A 27 3.48 -32.78 16.46
CA ARG A 27 2.34 -33.53 17.02
C ARG A 27 2.53 -33.84 18.50
N ARG A 28 3.74 -34.26 18.88
CA ARG A 28 4.12 -34.50 20.27
C ARG A 28 4.10 -33.21 21.09
N TYR A 29 4.63 -32.13 20.54
CA TYR A 29 4.62 -30.80 21.17
C TYR A 29 3.19 -30.33 21.46
N LEU A 30 2.26 -30.54 20.53
CA LEU A 30 0.84 -30.18 20.68
C LEU A 30 0.02 -31.17 21.52
N GLY A 31 0.63 -32.24 22.03
CA GLY A 31 -0.08 -33.29 22.77
C GLY A 31 -1.14 -34.04 21.95
N GLN A 32 -1.04 -34.02 20.61
CA GLN A 32 -2.01 -34.65 19.71
C GLN A 32 -1.42 -35.89 19.00
N PRO A 33 -1.74 -37.11 19.48
CA PRO A 33 -1.18 -38.35 18.92
C PRO A 33 -1.83 -38.84 17.62
N SER A 34 -3.01 -38.33 17.22
CA SER A 34 -3.73 -38.79 16.02
C SER A 34 -4.02 -37.68 14.99
N SER A 35 -4.28 -38.05 13.74
CA SER A 35 -4.44 -37.11 12.61
C SER A 35 -5.75 -36.31 12.70
N THR A 36 -5.67 -35.07 13.13
CA THR A 36 -6.63 -34.06 12.71
C THR A 36 -6.47 -33.86 11.20
N ALA A 37 -7.59 -33.92 10.46
CA ALA A 37 -7.59 -33.83 8.99
C ALA A 37 -6.99 -32.51 8.47
N ASP A 38 -6.92 -31.48 9.31
CA ASP A 38 -6.23 -30.22 9.02
C ASP A 38 -5.57 -29.62 10.28
N LEU A 39 -4.49 -30.27 10.75
CA LEU A 39 -3.69 -29.76 11.86
C LEU A 39 -3.21 -28.32 11.60
N ALA A 40 -2.78 -28.03 10.37
CA ALA A 40 -2.23 -26.73 10.00
C ALA A 40 -3.29 -25.62 10.11
N GLY A 41 -4.48 -25.83 9.56
CA GLY A 41 -5.60 -24.90 9.71
C GLY A 41 -5.98 -24.72 11.18
N PHE A 42 -6.04 -25.80 11.96
CA PHE A 42 -6.35 -25.72 13.38
C PHE A 42 -5.37 -24.84 14.16
N VAL A 43 -4.06 -25.06 14.02
CA VAL A 43 -3.06 -24.32 14.81
C VAL A 43 -2.97 -22.84 14.39
N VAL A 44 -3.14 -22.55 13.10
CA VAL A 44 -3.15 -21.15 12.61
C VAL A 44 -4.40 -20.42 13.11
N CYS A 45 -5.57 -21.07 13.06
CA CYS A 45 -6.82 -20.45 13.50
C CYS A 45 -6.95 -20.32 15.01
N ASN A 46 -6.35 -21.20 15.80
CA ASN A 46 -6.67 -21.30 17.23
C ASN A 46 -5.49 -21.06 18.17
N LEU A 47 -4.25 -21.26 17.70
CA LEU A 47 -3.05 -21.24 18.55
C LEU A 47 -2.06 -20.13 18.18
N GLY A 48 -2.42 -19.23 17.26
CA GLY A 48 -1.56 -18.11 16.85
C GLY A 48 -0.35 -18.51 16.01
N PHE A 49 -0.37 -19.70 15.40
CA PHE A 49 0.68 -20.12 14.48
C PHE A 49 0.61 -19.34 13.16
N ALA A 50 1.76 -19.17 12.51
CA ALA A 50 1.84 -18.75 11.11
C ALA A 50 2.23 -19.93 10.23
N ARG A 51 1.62 -20.08 9.06
CA ARG A 51 2.01 -21.12 8.10
C ARG A 51 2.68 -20.52 6.88
N LEU A 52 3.86 -21.00 6.53
CA LEU A 52 4.61 -20.63 5.33
C LEU A 52 4.61 -21.79 4.35
N ARG A 53 3.96 -21.61 3.20
CA ARG A 53 4.02 -22.52 2.06
C ARG A 53 4.82 -21.88 0.93
N ILE A 54 5.88 -22.55 0.48
CA ILE A 54 6.81 -22.00 -0.51
C ILE A 54 6.76 -22.86 -1.77
N ARG A 55 6.50 -22.22 -2.91
CA ARG A 55 6.52 -22.85 -4.22
C ARG A 55 6.99 -21.87 -5.28
N GLN A 56 8.03 -22.22 -6.02
CA GLN A 56 8.51 -21.48 -7.20
C GLN A 56 8.70 -19.96 -6.95
N GLY A 57 9.32 -19.60 -5.83
CA GLY A 57 9.55 -18.20 -5.47
C GLY A 57 8.29 -17.45 -4.98
N THR A 58 7.15 -18.13 -4.83
CA THR A 58 5.96 -17.60 -4.16
C THR A 58 5.90 -18.15 -2.74
N ILE A 59 5.70 -17.26 -1.77
CA ILE A 59 5.40 -17.61 -0.38
C ILE A 59 3.91 -17.37 -0.16
N LEU A 60 3.20 -18.38 0.33
CA LEU A 60 1.83 -18.26 0.83
C LEU A 60 1.87 -18.34 2.35
N LEU A 61 1.58 -17.22 2.98
CA LEU A 61 1.58 -17.02 4.41
C LEU A 61 0.15 -17.03 4.94
N SER A 62 -0.25 -18.11 5.61
CA SER A 62 -1.55 -18.20 6.27
C SER A 62 -1.41 -17.71 7.71
N VAL A 63 -2.20 -16.71 8.10
CA VAL A 63 -2.20 -16.13 9.44
C VAL A 63 -3.61 -15.78 9.88
N ARG A 64 -3.81 -15.68 11.20
CA ARG A 64 -5.02 -15.09 11.79
C ARG A 64 -4.71 -13.71 12.35
N ALA A 65 -5.45 -12.68 11.94
CA ALA A 65 -5.21 -11.32 12.42
C ALA A 65 -5.45 -11.23 13.93
N GLY A 66 -4.63 -10.44 14.62
CA GLY A 66 -4.67 -10.27 16.08
C GLY A 66 -4.16 -11.47 16.88
N GLN A 67 -3.79 -12.59 16.24
CA GLN A 67 -3.22 -13.77 16.92
C GLN A 67 -1.74 -14.03 16.60
N LEU A 68 -1.15 -13.28 15.67
CA LEU A 68 0.27 -13.39 15.36
C LEU A 68 1.10 -12.72 16.47
N GLU A 69 1.63 -13.52 17.40
CA GLU A 69 2.47 -13.01 18.49
C GLU A 69 3.79 -12.43 18.00
N PHE A 70 4.40 -11.55 18.81
CA PHE A 70 5.62 -10.82 18.44
C PHE A 70 6.78 -11.74 18.00
N ARG A 71 6.99 -12.87 18.68
CA ARG A 71 8.07 -13.81 18.34
C ARG A 71 7.79 -14.56 17.03
N ALA A 72 6.55 -14.96 16.80
CA ALA A 72 6.12 -15.53 15.53
C ALA A 72 6.29 -14.51 14.39
N LEU A 73 5.88 -13.26 14.61
CA LEU A 73 6.12 -12.16 13.68
C LEU A 73 7.61 -11.98 13.40
N GLU A 74 8.46 -11.93 14.42
CA GLU A 74 9.91 -11.77 14.27
C GLU A 74 10.51 -12.89 13.41
N ALA A 75 10.10 -14.15 13.65
CA ALA A 75 10.55 -15.30 12.89
C ALA A 75 10.08 -15.24 11.42
N VAL A 76 8.82 -14.88 11.18
CA VAL A 76 8.30 -14.68 9.80
C VAL A 76 9.04 -13.55 9.10
N VAL A 77 9.24 -12.40 9.74
CA VAL A 77 9.96 -11.26 9.16
C VAL A 77 11.39 -11.64 8.83
N ARG A 78 12.09 -12.32 9.76
CA ARG A 78 13.44 -12.82 9.54
C ARG A 78 13.49 -13.75 8.33
N PHE A 79 12.51 -14.66 8.21
CA PHE A 79 12.37 -15.53 7.05
C PHE A 79 12.23 -14.73 5.74
N LEU A 80 11.31 -13.77 5.71
CA LEU A 80 11.07 -12.95 4.51
C LEU A 80 12.26 -12.08 4.09
N VAL A 81 13.11 -11.66 5.03
CA VAL A 81 14.30 -10.84 4.75
C VAL A 81 15.49 -11.69 4.31
N THR A 82 15.58 -12.94 4.78
CA THR A 82 16.72 -13.82 4.50
C THR A 82 16.54 -14.65 3.23
N GLU A 83 15.30 -14.96 2.86
CA GLU A 83 14.99 -15.76 1.68
C GLU A 83 14.68 -14.92 0.45
N THR A 84 15.06 -15.40 -0.73
CA THR A 84 14.71 -14.76 -2.00
C THR A 84 13.34 -15.23 -2.49
N TRP A 85 12.41 -14.30 -2.67
CA TRP A 85 11.08 -14.58 -3.19
C TRP A 85 10.64 -13.51 -4.19
N GLN A 86 9.73 -13.88 -5.08
CA GLN A 86 9.15 -13.01 -6.11
C GLN A 86 7.81 -12.42 -5.67
N ARG A 87 7.03 -13.20 -4.91
CA ARG A 87 5.72 -12.79 -4.42
C ARG A 87 5.43 -13.39 -3.05
N LEU A 88 4.87 -12.57 -2.17
CA LEU A 88 4.22 -13.03 -0.95
C LEU A 88 2.71 -12.91 -1.14
N VAL A 89 1.98 -13.94 -0.77
CA VAL A 89 0.53 -13.96 -0.67
C VAL A 89 0.19 -14.16 0.79
N ILE A 90 -0.56 -13.25 1.40
CA ILE A 90 -1.10 -13.41 2.75
C ILE A 90 -2.53 -13.93 2.63
N GLU A 91 -2.79 -15.08 3.24
CA GLU A 91 -4.11 -15.73 3.34
C GLU A 91 -4.63 -15.52 4.76
N HIS A 92 -5.78 -14.85 4.88
CA HIS A 92 -6.43 -14.61 6.17
C HIS A 92 -7.31 -15.80 6.56
N MET A 93 -7.10 -16.32 7.75
CA MET A 93 -7.79 -17.52 8.25
C MET A 93 -9.02 -17.21 9.13
N ASP A 94 -9.34 -15.93 9.31
CA ASP A 94 -10.33 -15.40 10.26
C ASP A 94 -11.78 -15.65 9.80
N ARG A 95 -12.03 -15.45 8.49
CA ARG A 95 -13.26 -15.71 7.72
C ARG A 95 -12.86 -15.95 6.25
N ARG A 96 -13.84 -16.13 5.34
CA ARG A 96 -13.67 -16.50 3.91
C ARG A 96 -12.28 -16.14 3.37
N PRO A 97 -11.55 -17.08 2.72
CA PRO A 97 -10.18 -16.85 2.32
C PRO A 97 -10.09 -15.57 1.47
N ASP A 98 -9.49 -14.54 2.05
CA ASP A 98 -9.10 -13.32 1.36
C ASP A 98 -7.58 -13.33 1.20
N TYR A 99 -7.12 -12.83 0.06
CA TYR A 99 -5.74 -12.92 -0.35
C TYR A 99 -5.18 -11.53 -0.64
N GLU A 100 -4.11 -11.18 0.08
CA GLU A 100 -3.33 -9.98 -0.20
C GLU A 100 -2.02 -10.36 -0.88
N ILE A 101 -1.64 -9.65 -1.95
CA ILE A 101 -0.43 -9.94 -2.72
C ILE A 101 0.59 -8.81 -2.55
N PHE A 102 1.81 -9.18 -2.21
CA PHE A 102 2.94 -8.27 -2.02
C PHE A 102 4.11 -8.67 -2.92
N GLY A 103 4.76 -7.66 -3.51
CA GLY A 103 5.97 -7.83 -4.33
C GLY A 103 7.25 -7.36 -3.65
N ARG A 104 7.17 -6.85 -2.41
CA ARG A 104 8.31 -6.26 -1.68
C ARG A 104 8.24 -6.60 -0.21
N VAL A 105 9.41 -6.84 0.40
CA VAL A 105 9.52 -7.27 1.79
C VAL A 105 9.09 -6.19 2.76
N GLU A 106 9.39 -4.93 2.46
CA GLU A 106 9.05 -3.81 3.34
C GLU A 106 7.52 -3.66 3.48
N ASP A 107 6.80 -3.81 2.36
CA ASP A 107 5.33 -3.71 2.30
C ASP A 107 4.68 -4.88 3.06
N ALA A 108 5.20 -6.09 2.85
CA ALA A 108 4.79 -7.30 3.55
C ALA A 108 5.01 -7.20 5.07
N VAL A 109 6.20 -6.79 5.50
CA VAL A 109 6.55 -6.61 6.92
C VAL A 109 5.67 -5.55 7.57
N ALA A 110 5.40 -4.44 6.87
CA ALA A 110 4.51 -3.41 7.37
C ALA A 110 3.07 -3.94 7.54
N ARG A 111 2.56 -4.76 6.60
CA ARG A 111 1.26 -5.42 6.75
C ARG A 111 1.25 -6.42 7.90
N LEU A 112 2.29 -7.24 8.06
CA LEU A 112 2.37 -8.22 9.15
C LEU A 112 2.39 -7.56 10.53
N LYS A 113 3.05 -6.41 10.66
CA LYS A 113 2.95 -5.58 11.87
C LYS A 113 1.51 -5.17 12.15
N ASP A 114 0.78 -4.74 11.13
CA ASP A 114 -0.63 -4.36 11.28
C ASP A 114 -1.51 -5.58 11.65
N LEU A 115 -1.20 -6.78 11.13
CA LEU A 115 -1.90 -8.02 11.47
C LEU A 115 -1.55 -8.57 12.86
N SER A 116 -0.35 -8.27 13.37
CA SER A 116 0.07 -8.65 14.73
C SER A 116 -0.53 -7.74 15.82
N ALA A 117 -0.99 -6.54 15.45
CA ALA A 117 -1.62 -5.65 16.41
C ALA A 117 -2.90 -6.32 16.94
N PRO A 118 -3.11 -6.37 18.27
CA PRO A 118 -4.39 -6.80 18.83
C PRO A 118 -5.53 -6.03 18.15
N SER A 119 -6.66 -6.68 17.84
CA SER A 119 -7.79 -6.04 17.14
C SER A 119 -8.32 -4.77 17.84
N VAL A 120 -8.01 -4.60 19.13
CA VAL A 120 -8.35 -3.45 19.98
C VAL A 120 -7.24 -2.37 20.00
N ALA A 121 -6.02 -2.71 19.57
CA ALA A 121 -4.81 -1.89 19.67
C ALA A 121 -4.24 -1.44 18.31
N LEU A 122 -5.07 -1.36 17.27
CA LEU A 122 -4.85 -0.38 16.21
C LEU A 122 -5.06 1.01 16.82
N ALA A 123 -4.17 1.44 17.71
CA ALA A 123 -4.03 2.86 18.03
C ALA A 123 -3.97 3.58 16.69
N PRO A 124 -4.78 4.62 16.46
CA PRO A 124 -4.87 5.26 15.17
C PRO A 124 -3.49 5.81 14.83
N ARG A 125 -2.71 5.05 14.05
CA ARG A 125 -1.62 5.61 13.28
C ARG A 125 -2.21 6.77 12.49
N ASP A 126 -1.44 7.83 12.34
CA ASP A 126 -1.86 8.99 11.56
C ASP A 126 -2.56 8.51 10.28
N PRO A 127 -3.85 8.85 10.08
CA PRO A 127 -4.62 8.40 8.92
C PRO A 127 -3.99 8.88 7.61
N PHE A 128 -3.01 9.78 7.67
CA PHE A 128 -2.20 10.14 6.52
C PHE A 128 -0.79 10.52 6.93
N PHE A 129 0.16 9.67 6.58
CA PHE A 129 1.57 9.94 6.73
C PHE A 129 2.17 10.17 5.34
N SER A 130 2.86 11.30 5.15
CA SER A 130 3.70 11.57 3.99
C SER A 130 5.12 11.81 4.44
N GLN A 131 6.08 11.15 3.81
CA GLN A 131 7.50 11.37 4.00
C GLN A 131 8.13 11.77 2.66
N GLU A 132 8.70 12.96 2.62
CA GLU A 132 9.55 13.36 1.50
C GLU A 132 10.82 12.52 1.45
N LEU A 133 11.13 12.03 0.26
CA LEU A 133 12.28 11.22 -0.08
C LEU A 133 13.17 12.01 -1.03
N SER A 134 14.49 11.79 -0.94
CA SER A 134 15.41 12.41 -1.89
C SER A 134 15.15 11.91 -3.32
N LEU A 135 15.34 12.79 -4.30
CA LEU A 135 15.29 12.42 -5.72
C LEU A 135 16.40 11.43 -6.09
N ASP A 136 17.50 11.39 -5.33
CA ASP A 136 18.55 10.38 -5.49
C ASP A 136 18.06 8.98 -5.10
N ARG A 137 17.20 8.88 -4.07
CA ARG A 137 16.55 7.62 -3.70
C ARG A 137 15.66 7.10 -4.81
N LEU A 138 15.04 7.98 -5.60
CA LEU A 138 14.28 7.58 -6.79
C LEU A 138 15.17 6.91 -7.84
N ALA A 139 16.41 7.38 -8.05
CA ALA A 139 17.35 6.74 -8.96
C ALA A 139 17.70 5.30 -8.53
N GLN A 140 17.70 5.04 -7.21
CA GLN A 140 18.04 3.75 -6.62
C GLN A 140 16.84 2.81 -6.42
N SER A 141 15.60 3.29 -6.53
CA SER A 141 14.39 2.53 -6.15
C SER A 141 13.93 1.45 -7.14
N GLY A 142 14.57 1.39 -8.32
CA GLY A 142 14.17 0.54 -9.45
C GLY A 142 12.90 1.01 -10.17
N GLN A 143 12.35 2.18 -9.81
CA GLN A 143 11.12 2.73 -10.39
C GLN A 143 11.37 3.43 -11.74
N GLN A 144 11.70 2.64 -12.77
CA GLN A 144 12.06 3.15 -14.10
C GLN A 144 11.03 4.13 -14.69
N SER A 145 9.73 3.87 -14.48
CA SER A 145 8.68 4.77 -14.97
C SER A 145 8.73 6.16 -14.31
N LEU A 146 8.93 6.23 -12.99
CA LEU A 146 9.02 7.51 -12.27
C LEU A 146 10.33 8.24 -12.59
N GLN A 147 11.43 7.50 -12.72
CA GLN A 147 12.72 8.06 -13.17
C GLN A 147 12.60 8.67 -14.57
N SER A 148 11.93 7.97 -15.49
CA SER A 148 11.70 8.44 -16.87
C SER A 148 10.84 9.71 -16.89
N LEU A 149 9.82 9.78 -16.03
CA LEU A 149 8.98 10.96 -15.90
C LEU A 149 9.77 12.17 -15.34
N LEU A 150 10.63 11.96 -14.34
CA LEU A 150 11.52 13.02 -13.83
C LEU A 150 12.51 13.49 -14.90
N ALA A 151 13.09 12.57 -15.67
CA ALA A 151 14.00 12.88 -16.77
C ALA A 151 13.28 13.70 -17.86
N LEU A 152 12.04 13.33 -18.21
CA LEU A 152 11.21 14.10 -19.14
C LEU A 152 10.97 15.53 -18.63
N TRP A 153 10.64 15.69 -17.35
CA TRP A 153 10.45 17.00 -16.74
C TRP A 153 11.72 17.86 -16.81
N ARG A 154 12.88 17.29 -16.49
CA ARG A 154 14.18 17.97 -16.58
C ARG A 154 14.50 18.37 -18.01
N ALA A 155 14.35 17.45 -18.97
CA ALA A 155 14.62 17.70 -20.39
C ALA A 155 13.74 18.83 -20.96
N ARG A 156 12.51 18.95 -20.46
CA ARG A 156 11.55 19.99 -20.85
C ARG A 156 11.62 21.24 -19.97
N ARG A 157 12.49 21.27 -18.97
CA ARG A 157 12.60 22.35 -17.96
C ARG A 157 11.24 22.70 -17.34
N GLY A 158 10.42 21.69 -17.10
CA GLY A 158 9.06 21.84 -16.59
C GLY A 158 8.08 22.53 -17.54
N GLN A 159 8.34 22.59 -18.85
CA GLN A 159 7.45 23.23 -19.82
C GLN A 159 6.78 22.20 -20.74
N LEU A 160 5.47 22.04 -20.60
CA LEU A 160 4.71 21.12 -21.43
C LEU A 160 3.21 21.42 -21.34
N ALA A 161 2.48 21.29 -22.45
CA ALA A 161 1.03 21.47 -22.45
C ALA A 161 0.33 20.28 -21.77
N PRO A 162 -0.82 20.47 -21.07
CA PRO A 162 -1.50 19.40 -20.32
C PRO A 162 -1.79 18.13 -21.12
N ASN A 163 -2.27 18.27 -22.35
CA ASN A 163 -2.54 17.15 -23.26
C ASN A 163 -1.27 16.36 -23.61
N GLN A 164 -0.14 17.03 -23.75
CA GLN A 164 1.15 16.39 -23.97
C GLN A 164 1.63 15.65 -22.71
N ILE A 165 1.36 16.18 -21.50
CA ILE A 165 1.75 15.53 -20.23
C ILE A 165 1.05 14.17 -20.16
N ILE A 166 -0.25 14.16 -20.43
CA ILE A 166 -1.09 12.96 -20.43
C ILE A 166 -0.68 11.97 -21.52
N ALA A 167 -0.30 12.47 -22.71
CA ALA A 167 0.09 11.64 -23.85
C ALA A 167 1.45 10.97 -23.65
N MET A 168 2.41 11.66 -23.01
CA MET A 168 3.77 11.16 -22.78
C MET A 168 3.91 10.33 -21.50
N MET A 169 2.85 10.23 -20.69
CA MET A 169 2.89 9.48 -19.45
C MET A 169 2.99 7.97 -19.71
N PRO A 170 3.95 7.24 -19.08
CA PRO A 170 4.03 5.79 -19.18
C PRO A 170 2.72 5.12 -18.74
N GLY A 171 2.26 4.09 -19.45
CA GLY A 171 0.97 3.44 -19.22
C GLY A 171 0.64 3.11 -17.74
N PRO A 172 1.55 2.44 -17.00
CA PRO A 172 1.31 2.16 -15.57
C PRO A 172 1.11 3.42 -14.73
N LEU A 173 1.90 4.48 -14.98
CA LEU A 173 1.77 5.75 -14.28
C LEU A 173 0.54 6.53 -14.73
N LYS A 174 0.16 6.44 -16.01
CA LYS A 174 -1.01 7.10 -16.58
C LYS A 174 -2.29 6.69 -15.86
N SER A 175 -2.41 5.40 -15.53
CA SER A 175 -3.54 4.93 -14.73
C SER A 175 -3.55 5.49 -13.30
N ARG A 176 -2.39 5.84 -12.73
CA ARG A 176 -2.28 6.36 -11.36
C ARG A 176 -1.71 7.77 -11.29
N MET A 177 -2.15 8.62 -12.23
CA MET A 177 -1.80 10.04 -12.26
C MET A 177 -2.99 10.91 -11.91
N VAL A 178 -2.73 12.04 -11.25
CA VAL A 178 -3.64 13.17 -11.15
C VAL A 178 -2.88 14.40 -11.64
N LEU A 179 -3.43 15.07 -12.65
CA LEU A 179 -2.96 16.36 -13.13
C LEU A 179 -3.93 17.43 -12.64
N THR A 180 -3.42 18.43 -11.92
CA THR A 180 -4.21 19.58 -11.52
C THR A 180 -3.69 20.85 -12.18
N ARG A 181 -4.60 21.77 -12.47
CA ARG A 181 -4.30 23.16 -12.77
C ARG A 181 -4.38 23.97 -11.49
N MET A 182 -3.31 24.68 -11.18
CA MET A 182 -3.21 25.52 -10.00
C MET A 182 -3.84 26.87 -10.33
N HIS A 183 -5.12 27.00 -10.01
CA HIS A 183 -5.86 28.22 -10.23
C HIS A 183 -5.70 29.13 -9.02
N ARG A 184 -5.21 30.35 -9.25
CA ARG A 184 -5.25 31.41 -8.25
C ARG A 184 -6.37 32.36 -8.66
N PRO A 185 -7.54 32.30 -8.01
CA PRO A 185 -8.52 33.38 -8.16
C PRO A 185 -7.90 34.71 -7.67
N ASP A 186 -8.58 35.82 -7.96
CA ASP A 186 -8.13 37.16 -7.56
C ASP A 186 -7.77 37.21 -6.06
N SER A 187 -6.93 38.19 -5.68
CA SER A 187 -6.02 38.21 -4.52
C SER A 187 -6.55 37.88 -3.12
N LEU A 188 -7.84 37.64 -2.95
CA LEU A 188 -8.51 37.36 -1.68
C LEU A 188 -8.92 35.89 -1.49
N ALA A 189 -9.01 35.10 -2.55
CA ALA A 189 -9.46 33.70 -2.47
C ALA A 189 -8.29 32.71 -2.45
N PRO A 190 -8.43 31.57 -1.73
CA PRO A 190 -7.38 30.56 -1.67
C PRO A 190 -7.11 29.98 -3.06
N SER A 191 -5.85 29.60 -3.31
CA SER A 191 -5.49 28.87 -4.52
C SER A 191 -6.27 27.55 -4.56
N ARG A 192 -6.78 27.20 -5.74
CA ARG A 192 -7.52 25.97 -6.01
C ARG A 192 -6.70 25.01 -6.85
N ALA A 193 -6.81 23.72 -6.59
CA ALA A 193 -6.13 22.68 -7.36
C ALA A 193 -7.17 21.95 -8.23
N LEU A 194 -7.50 22.54 -9.38
CA LEU A 194 -8.57 22.02 -10.24
C LEU A 194 -8.09 20.79 -11.00
N VAL A 195 -8.82 19.67 -10.91
CA VAL A 195 -8.44 18.42 -11.57
C VAL A 195 -8.63 18.55 -13.09
N GLU A 196 -7.55 18.41 -13.85
CA GLU A 196 -7.57 18.38 -15.33
C GLU A 196 -7.61 16.94 -15.85
N HIS A 197 -7.03 16.01 -15.10
CA HIS A 197 -7.04 14.59 -15.44
C HIS A 197 -6.85 13.73 -14.18
N ILE A 198 -7.58 12.62 -14.13
CA ILE A 198 -7.40 11.56 -13.14
C ILE A 198 -7.38 10.20 -13.86
N GLY A 199 -6.37 9.40 -13.56
CA GLY A 199 -6.22 8.07 -14.13
C GLY A 199 -7.23 7.05 -13.55
N SER A 200 -7.46 5.95 -14.25
CA SER A 200 -8.44 4.91 -13.87
C SER A 200 -7.96 3.93 -12.79
N GLY A 201 -6.72 4.07 -12.31
CA GLY A 201 -6.05 3.17 -11.37
C GLY A 201 -6.33 3.47 -9.89
N PHE A 202 -7.12 4.49 -9.57
CA PHE A 202 -7.56 4.81 -8.21
C PHE A 202 -8.82 4.02 -7.84
N ARG A 203 -8.65 2.71 -7.58
CA ARG A 203 -9.75 1.77 -7.30
C ARG A 203 -10.61 2.10 -6.08
N VAL A 204 -10.08 2.92 -5.17
CA VAL A 204 -10.79 3.42 -3.99
C VAL A 204 -11.97 4.31 -4.36
N PHE A 205 -11.91 4.98 -5.51
CA PHE A 205 -13.01 5.78 -6.05
C PHE A 205 -13.82 4.96 -7.05
N ASP A 206 -15.10 5.29 -7.21
CA ASP A 206 -15.90 4.71 -8.29
C ASP A 206 -15.53 5.36 -9.64
N ALA A 207 -15.73 4.61 -10.72
CA ALA A 207 -15.36 5.08 -12.06
C ALA A 207 -16.17 6.32 -12.49
N CYS A 208 -17.43 6.44 -12.04
CA CYS A 208 -18.28 7.58 -12.35
C CYS A 208 -17.78 8.85 -11.66
N TRP A 209 -17.31 8.75 -10.42
CA TRP A 209 -16.71 9.84 -9.68
C TRP A 209 -15.42 10.31 -10.36
N ALA A 210 -14.54 9.38 -10.77
CA ALA A 210 -13.31 9.74 -11.48
C ALA A 210 -13.59 10.52 -12.77
N LEU A 211 -14.61 10.12 -13.54
CA LEU A 211 -15.08 10.88 -14.71
C LEU A 211 -15.61 12.27 -14.33
N GLY A 212 -16.40 12.37 -13.26
CA GLY A 212 -16.99 13.61 -12.78
C GLY A 212 -16.04 14.53 -12.01
N ALA A 213 -14.81 14.09 -11.71
CA ALA A 213 -13.83 14.84 -10.94
C ALA A 213 -13.16 15.96 -11.75
N VAL A 214 -13.12 15.86 -13.09
CA VAL A 214 -12.52 16.90 -13.94
C VAL A 214 -13.23 18.24 -13.73
N GLY A 215 -12.45 19.31 -13.50
CA GLY A 215 -12.93 20.65 -13.18
C GLY A 215 -13.26 20.88 -11.70
N ARG A 216 -13.31 19.82 -10.87
CA ARG A 216 -13.52 19.95 -9.42
C ARG A 216 -12.22 20.28 -8.71
N ASP A 217 -12.36 20.81 -7.50
CA ASP A 217 -11.20 21.00 -6.62
C ASP A 217 -10.68 19.67 -6.10
N LEU A 218 -9.36 19.52 -6.01
CA LEU A 218 -8.75 18.31 -5.46
C LEU A 218 -9.12 18.13 -3.99
N GLU A 219 -9.45 19.18 -3.25
CA GLU A 219 -9.95 19.05 -1.87
C GLU A 219 -11.32 18.35 -1.79
N GLN A 220 -12.07 18.30 -2.90
CA GLN A 220 -13.41 17.70 -2.98
C GLN A 220 -13.36 16.20 -3.35
N LEU A 221 -12.31 15.49 -2.94
CA LEU A 221 -12.29 14.03 -3.02
C LEU A 221 -13.43 13.42 -2.16
N PRO A 222 -13.88 12.19 -2.45
CA PRO A 222 -14.95 11.54 -1.70
C PRO A 222 -14.63 11.34 -0.22
N ASP A 223 -13.34 11.24 0.12
CA ASP A 223 -12.83 11.34 1.48
C ASP A 223 -12.27 12.76 1.66
N PRO A 224 -12.95 13.65 2.41
CA PRO A 224 -12.52 15.04 2.59
C PRO A 224 -11.17 15.17 3.30
N GLY A 225 -10.90 14.31 4.29
CA GLY A 225 -9.65 14.35 5.05
C GLY A 225 -8.46 13.94 4.19
N TYR A 226 -8.64 12.91 3.36
CA TYR A 226 -7.65 12.53 2.36
C TYR A 226 -7.50 13.58 1.26
N GLY A 227 -8.60 14.19 0.82
CA GLY A 227 -8.64 15.29 -0.15
C GLY A 227 -7.79 16.48 0.28
N GLU A 228 -8.07 17.03 1.47
CA GLU A 228 -7.37 18.19 2.02
C GLU A 228 -5.85 17.94 2.14
N ARG A 229 -5.46 16.80 2.74
CA ARG A 229 -4.04 16.45 2.93
C ARG A 229 -3.33 16.16 1.61
N SER A 230 -4.04 15.57 0.65
CA SER A 230 -3.51 15.38 -0.70
C SER A 230 -3.30 16.72 -1.39
N ALA A 231 -4.30 17.60 -1.38
CA ALA A 231 -4.25 18.92 -2.02
C ALA A 231 -3.15 19.82 -1.45
N ARG A 232 -2.91 19.77 -0.13
CA ARG A 232 -1.81 20.49 0.52
C ARG A 232 -0.47 20.28 -0.16
N ALA A 233 -0.12 19.02 -0.47
CA ALA A 233 1.12 18.71 -1.17
C ALA A 233 1.17 19.27 -2.60
N TYR A 234 0.03 19.37 -3.30
CA TYR A 234 -0.05 20.00 -4.61
C TYR A 234 0.20 21.51 -4.51
N HIS A 235 -0.38 22.17 -3.51
CA HIS A 235 -0.14 23.59 -3.25
C HIS A 235 1.33 23.87 -2.88
N GLU A 236 1.95 23.02 -2.06
CA GLU A 236 3.36 23.13 -1.69
C GLU A 236 4.28 22.99 -2.91
N VAL A 237 4.08 21.96 -3.74
CA VAL A 237 4.85 21.75 -4.98
C VAL A 237 4.67 22.91 -5.95
N ALA A 238 3.44 23.42 -6.07
CA ALA A 238 3.13 24.59 -6.89
C ALA A 238 3.84 25.86 -6.39
N ALA A 239 3.88 26.08 -5.08
CA ALA A 239 4.51 27.24 -4.45
C ALA A 239 6.04 27.19 -4.58
N LEU A 240 6.65 26.03 -4.34
CA LEU A 240 8.10 25.85 -4.40
C LEU A 240 8.60 25.76 -5.85
N GLY A 241 7.78 25.28 -6.78
CA GLY A 241 8.16 25.09 -8.18
C GLY A 241 9.21 24.00 -8.40
N GLN A 242 9.36 23.08 -7.44
CA GLN A 242 10.36 22.01 -7.46
C GLN A 242 9.70 20.62 -7.48
N PRO A 243 10.29 19.62 -8.15
CA PRO A 243 9.88 18.23 -8.04
C PRO A 243 9.91 17.73 -6.61
N ARG A 244 8.94 16.91 -6.23
CA ARG A 244 8.88 16.27 -4.91
C ARG A 244 8.62 14.78 -5.06
N PHE A 245 9.39 13.96 -4.37
CA PHE A 245 9.20 12.51 -4.31
C PHE A 245 8.83 12.12 -2.89
N GLU A 246 7.77 11.34 -2.71
CA GLU A 246 7.25 11.03 -1.37
C GLU A 246 6.83 9.57 -1.26
N HIS A 247 6.98 9.03 -0.06
CA HIS A 247 6.26 7.84 0.39
C HIS A 247 5.01 8.28 1.15
N VAL A 248 3.86 7.72 0.78
CA VAL A 248 2.58 8.00 1.43
C VAL A 248 1.98 6.72 1.97
N ASP A 249 1.55 6.77 3.24
CA ASP A 249 0.71 5.76 3.89
C ASP A 249 -0.58 6.45 4.33
N ALA A 250 -1.68 6.13 3.67
CA ALA A 250 -2.96 6.81 3.87
C ALA A 250 -4.09 5.81 4.12
N VAL A 251 -4.92 6.13 5.11
CA VAL A 251 -6.25 5.56 5.28
C VAL A 251 -7.22 6.41 4.48
N ILE A 252 -8.00 5.74 3.62
CA ILE A 252 -8.97 6.35 2.71
C ILE A 252 -10.35 5.82 3.09
N ASP A 253 -11.20 6.71 3.58
CA ASP A 253 -12.55 6.45 4.04
C ASP A 253 -13.56 7.11 3.09
N VAL A 254 -13.94 6.36 2.05
CA VAL A 254 -14.96 6.80 1.08
C VAL A 254 -16.32 6.32 1.56
N PRO A 255 -17.33 7.21 1.69
CA PRO A 255 -18.68 6.81 2.09
C PRO A 255 -19.24 5.64 1.27
N GLY A 256 -19.76 4.63 1.97
CA GLY A 256 -20.35 3.44 1.33
C GLY A 256 -19.33 2.44 0.77
N ARG A 257 -18.04 2.59 1.07
CA ARG A 257 -16.97 1.66 0.67
C ARG A 257 -16.19 1.16 1.89
N PRO A 258 -15.49 0.03 1.78
CA PRO A 258 -14.55 -0.39 2.82
C PRO A 258 -13.45 0.66 3.00
N VAL A 259 -13.21 1.07 4.25
CA VAL A 259 -12.05 1.89 4.61
C VAL A 259 -10.80 1.16 4.13
N THR A 260 -9.95 1.83 3.37
CA THR A 260 -8.79 1.19 2.72
C THR A 260 -7.51 1.86 3.15
N ARG A 261 -6.51 1.08 3.56
CA ARG A 261 -5.15 1.58 3.75
C ARG A 261 -4.34 1.39 2.48
N SER A 262 -3.83 2.49 1.94
CA SER A 262 -3.01 2.53 0.73
C SER A 262 -1.61 3.03 1.06
N ARG A 263 -0.60 2.25 0.64
CA ARG A 263 0.80 2.67 0.64
C ARG A 263 1.26 2.84 -0.78
N TYR A 264 1.89 3.96 -1.09
CA TYR A 264 2.40 4.24 -2.42
C TYR A 264 3.56 5.22 -2.37
N GLU A 265 4.35 5.22 -3.43
CA GLU A 265 5.29 6.30 -3.70
C GLU A 265 4.70 7.19 -4.78
N ARG A 266 4.83 8.51 -4.63
CA ARG A 266 4.41 9.46 -5.66
C ARG A 266 5.53 10.42 -6.02
N LEU A 267 5.65 10.72 -7.31
CA LEU A 267 6.44 11.82 -7.83
C LEU A 267 5.49 12.93 -8.24
N MET A 268 5.72 14.13 -7.71
CA MET A 268 4.98 15.34 -8.01
C MET A 268 5.85 16.31 -8.80
N LEU A 269 5.33 16.80 -9.92
CA LEU A 269 6.09 17.62 -10.86
C LEU A 269 5.30 18.88 -11.23
N PRO A 270 5.86 20.08 -11.00
CA PRO A 270 5.24 21.32 -11.42
C PRO A 270 5.53 21.59 -12.91
N TRP A 271 4.49 21.78 -13.71
CA TRP A 271 4.58 22.07 -15.14
C TRP A 271 4.03 23.45 -15.46
N ARG A 272 4.60 24.12 -16.46
CA ARG A 272 4.13 25.41 -16.96
C ARG A 272 3.72 25.30 -18.42
N SER A 273 2.61 25.94 -18.76
CA SER A 273 2.14 26.07 -20.14
C SER A 273 1.40 27.39 -20.28
N ARG A 274 1.84 28.25 -21.21
CA ARG A 274 1.18 29.53 -21.53
C ARG A 274 0.87 30.41 -20.31
N GLY A 275 1.79 30.44 -19.34
CA GLY A 275 1.63 31.23 -18.10
C GLY A 275 0.85 30.52 -16.98
N GLU A 276 0.16 29.42 -17.29
CA GLU A 276 -0.53 28.60 -16.29
C GLU A 276 0.40 27.59 -15.63
N LEU A 277 0.10 27.26 -14.38
CA LEU A 277 0.82 26.28 -13.58
C LEU A 277 -0.05 25.04 -13.39
N PHE A 278 0.56 23.87 -13.61
CA PHE A 278 -0.03 22.57 -13.38
C PHE A 278 0.86 21.78 -12.43
N VAL A 279 0.28 20.85 -11.67
CA VAL A 279 1.04 19.89 -10.89
C VAL A 279 0.58 18.49 -11.26
N CYS A 280 1.53 17.66 -11.69
CA CYS A 280 1.28 16.26 -12.02
C CYS A 280 1.79 15.39 -10.88
N GLY A 281 0.90 14.70 -10.18
CA GLY A 281 1.25 13.64 -9.23
C GLY A 281 1.05 12.27 -9.87
N ALA A 282 2.12 11.50 -10.05
CA ALA A 282 2.08 10.14 -10.55
C ALA A 282 2.56 9.17 -9.47
N SER A 283 1.83 8.07 -9.25
CA SER A 283 2.12 7.15 -8.15
C SER A 283 2.34 5.70 -8.59
N VAL A 284 3.20 5.00 -7.85
CA VAL A 284 3.33 3.54 -7.90
C VAL A 284 2.79 2.98 -6.60
N LEU A 285 1.72 2.17 -6.71
CA LEU A 285 1.11 1.51 -5.57
C LEU A 285 2.06 0.44 -5.02
N ARG A 286 2.25 0.46 -3.71
CA ARG A 286 3.05 -0.51 -2.96
C ARG A 286 2.15 -1.61 -2.39
N SER A 287 1.14 -1.20 -1.63
CA SER A 287 0.10 -2.07 -1.10
C SER A 287 -1.22 -1.33 -0.98
N SER A 288 -2.35 -2.04 -1.06
CA SER A 288 -3.68 -1.51 -0.77
C SER A 288 -4.53 -2.63 -0.21
N TYR A 289 -5.11 -2.44 0.96
CA TYR A 289 -5.95 -3.43 1.62
C TYR A 289 -7.07 -2.78 2.41
N PRO A 290 -8.25 -3.41 2.49
CA PRO A 290 -9.31 -2.95 3.37
C PRO A 290 -8.84 -3.03 4.83
N LEU A 291 -9.22 -2.03 5.62
CA LEU A 291 -9.17 -2.11 7.07
C LEU A 291 -10.49 -2.74 7.53
N GLU A 292 -10.38 -3.67 8.47
CA GLU A 292 -11.56 -4.15 9.17
C GLU A 292 -12.23 -2.96 9.86
N PRO A 293 -13.57 -2.84 9.79
CA PRO A 293 -14.26 -1.92 10.68
C PRO A 293 -13.85 -2.30 12.10
N ALA A 294 -13.39 -1.32 12.88
CA ALA A 294 -13.23 -1.53 14.32
C ALA A 294 -14.57 -2.11 14.79
N ALA A 295 -14.57 -3.37 15.24
CA ALA A 295 -15.78 -4.03 15.64
C ALA A 295 -16.45 -3.10 16.65
N ALA A 296 -17.58 -2.50 16.24
CA ALA A 296 -18.39 -1.71 17.14
C ALA A 296 -18.81 -2.70 18.23
N GLN A 297 -18.07 -2.70 19.34
CA GLN A 297 -18.47 -3.43 20.51
C GLN A 297 -19.80 -2.81 20.91
N ALA A 298 -20.86 -3.53 20.58
CA ALA A 298 -22.13 -3.39 21.21
C ALA A 298 -21.90 -3.61 22.71
N VAL A 299 -21.61 -2.52 23.42
CA VAL A 299 -21.91 -2.39 24.84
C VAL A 299 -23.43 -2.34 24.90
N ARG A 300 -24.05 -3.52 24.83
CA ARG A 300 -25.36 -3.76 25.43
C ARG A 300 -25.06 -4.14 26.88
N SER A 301 -24.94 -3.10 27.70
CA SER A 301 -25.29 -3.17 29.12
C SER A 301 -26.79 -3.34 29.25
#